data_AF-A0A0S2SPB7-F1
#
_entry.id   AF-A0A0S2SPB7-F1
#
_cell.length_a   1.000
_cell.length_b   1.000
_cell.length_c   1.000
_cell.angle_alpha   90.00
_cell.angle_beta   90.00
_cell.angle_gamma   90.00
#
_symmetry.space_group_name_H-M   'P 1'
#
loop_
_entity.id
_entity.type
_entity.pdbx_description
1 polymer ?
#
loop_
_entity_poly.entity_id
_entity_poly.type
_entity_poly.pdbx_seq_one_letter_code
_entity_poly.pdbx_strand_id
1 'polypeptide(L)' 'MERVINLLNTSVTDAKSSLDCIIENNPAQAQQEAQLAIDFINSQGSAEHHKSRLAMLTTIVNKARKRLKQ' A
#
# COMPACT_ATOMS: atom_id res chain seq x y z
N MET A 1 2.83 -11.61 6.16
CA MET A 1 1.80 -11.56 5.09
C MET A 1 0.43 -11.10 5.59
N GLU A 2 0.05 -11.37 6.84
CA GLU A 2 -1.27 -11.03 7.38
C GLU A 2 -1.69 -9.55 7.21
N ARG A 3 -0.76 -8.61 7.36
CA ARG A 3 -1.05 -7.17 7.15
C ARG A 3 -1.43 -6.82 5.72
N VAL A 4 -0.77 -7.44 4.73
CA VAL A 4 -1.08 -7.21 3.30
C VAL A 4 -2.47 -7.76 2.97
N ILE A 5 -2.82 -8.93 3.50
CA ILE A 5 -4.14 -9.53 3.33
C ILE A 5 -5.22 -8.65 3.98
N ASN A 6 -4.97 -8.13 5.18
CA ASN A 6 -5.89 -7.20 5.85
C ASN A 6 -6.04 -5.87 5.09
N LEU A 7 -4.97 -5.33 4.49
CA LEU A 7 -5.04 -4.14 3.65
C LEU A 7 -5.92 -4.35 2.42
N LEU A 8 -5.92 -5.56 1.85
CA LEU A 8 -6.74 -5.91 0.68
C LEU A 8 -8.21 -6.18 1.04
N ASN A 9 -8.46 -6.76 2.22
CA ASN A 9 -9.81 -7.06 2.72
C ASN A 9 -10.52 -5.88 3.41
N THR A 10 -9.79 -4.82 3.76
CA THR A 10 -10.38 -3.61 4.35
C THR A 10 -10.69 -2.54 3.28
N SER A 11 -11.56 -1.59 3.63
CA SER A 11 -11.90 -0.45 2.79
C SER A 11 -10.65 0.32 2.34
N VAL A 12 -10.64 0.84 1.11
CA VAL A 12 -9.49 1.60 0.57
C VAL A 12 -9.13 2.79 1.47
N THR A 13 -10.13 3.44 2.07
CA THR A 13 -9.95 4.57 2.99
C THR A 13 -9.22 4.17 4.28
N ASP A 14 -9.63 3.07 4.93
CA ASP A 14 -8.99 2.55 6.14
C ASP A 14 -7.57 2.07 5.88
N ALA A 15 -7.35 1.37 4.76
CA ALA A 15 -6.04 0.95 4.32
C ALA A 15 -5.11 2.15 4.11
N LYS A 16 -5.62 3.21 3.47
CA LYS A 16 -4.87 4.46 3.27
C LYS A 16 -4.50 5.12 4.59
N SER A 17 -5.46 5.32 5.50
CA SER A 17 -5.21 5.96 6.80
C SER A 17 -4.19 5.18 7.62
N SER A 18 -4.27 3.84 7.62
CA SER A 18 -3.31 2.98 8.29
C SER A 18 -1.91 3.13 7.69
N LEU A 19 -1.79 3.12 6.37
CA LEU A 19 -0.51 3.28 5.68
C LEU A 19 0.08 4.69 5.84
N ASP A 20 -0.73 5.75 5.83
CA ASP A 20 -0.27 7.12 6.14
C ASP A 20 0.28 7.19 7.58
N CYS A 21 -0.36 6.54 8.57
CA CYS A 21 0.17 6.45 9.93
C CYS A 21 1.50 5.69 10.01
N ILE A 22 1.64 4.59 9.26
CA ILE A 22 2.90 3.85 9.18
C ILE A 22 3.98 4.69 8.49
N ILE A 23 3.66 5.50 7.46
CA ILE A 23 4.64 6.38 6.81
C ILE A 23 5.31 7.33 7.82
N GLU A 24 4.54 7.90 8.75
CA GLU A 24 5.08 8.84 9.73
C GLU A 24 6.03 8.17 10.73
N ASN A 25 5.79 6.91 11.08
CA ASN A 25 6.55 6.19 12.11
C ASN A 25 7.67 5.32 11.52
N ASN A 26 7.41 4.65 10.41
CA ASN A 26 8.31 3.72 9.74
C ASN A 26 8.05 3.71 8.21
N PRO A 27 8.62 4.66 7.47
CA PRO A 27 8.38 4.79 6.04
C PRO A 27 8.92 3.59 5.24
N ALA A 28 9.98 2.91 5.70
CA ALA A 28 10.48 1.69 5.04
C ALA A 28 9.44 0.57 5.07
N GLN A 29 8.80 0.37 6.22
CA GLN A 29 7.74 -0.61 6.38
C GLN A 29 6.53 -0.28 5.49
N ALA A 30 6.09 0.98 5.46
CA ALA A 30 4.98 1.39 4.60
C ALA A 30 5.27 1.14 3.11
N GLN A 31 6.51 1.42 2.66
CA GLN A 31 6.92 1.14 1.29
C GLN A 31 6.82 -0.36 0.98
N GLN A 32 7.37 -1.21 1.86
CA GLN A 32 7.39 -2.65 1.66
C GLN A 32 5.98 -3.23 1.64
N GLU A 33 5.14 -2.87 2.62
CA GLU A 33 3.76 -3.38 2.70
C GLU A 33 2.93 -2.95 1.49
N ALA A 34 3.05 -1.69 1.05
CA ALA A 34 2.32 -1.19 -0.11
C ALA A 34 2.79 -1.84 -1.43
N GLN A 35 4.10 -2.09 -1.57
CA GLN A 35 4.64 -2.76 -2.75
C GLN A 35 4.18 -4.22 -2.83
N LEU A 36 4.24 -4.96 -1.71
CA LEU A 36 3.74 -6.34 -1.65
C LEU A 36 2.24 -6.44 -2.00
N ALA A 37 1.44 -5.46 -1.60
CA ALA A 37 0.02 -5.40 -1.96
C ALA A 37 -0.19 -5.15 -3.47
N ILE A 38 0.62 -4.30 -4.10
CA ILE A 38 0.61 -4.09 -5.56
C ILE A 38 0.98 -5.38 -6.28
N ASP A 39 2.06 -6.02 -5.85
CA ASP A 39 2.56 -7.25 -6.48
C ASP A 39 1.53 -8.39 -6.36
N PHE A 40 0.83 -8.49 -5.22
CA PHE A 40 -0.26 -9.43 -5.02
C PHE A 40 -1.46 -9.15 -5.94
N ILE A 41 -1.88 -7.89 -6.07
CA ILE A 41 -2.98 -7.54 -6.98
C ILE A 41 -2.63 -7.88 -8.43
N ASN A 42 -1.39 -7.60 -8.83
CA ASN A 42 -0.89 -7.89 -10.17
C ASN A 42 -0.78 -9.40 -10.43
N SER A 43 -0.36 -10.19 -9.43
CA SER A 43 -0.22 -11.65 -9.58
C SER A 43 -1.57 -12.37 -9.71
N GLN A 44 -2.65 -11.80 -9.17
CA GLN A 44 -4.01 -12.34 -9.27
C GLN A 44 -4.71 -12.02 -10.61
N GLY A 45 -4.04 -11.35 -11.55
CA GLY A 45 -4.62 -10.96 -12.85
C GLY A 45 -5.81 -9.99 -12.76
N SER A 46 -6.11 -9.48 -11.55
CA SER A 46 -7.31 -8.67 -11.25
C SER A 46 -7.00 -7.18 -11.18
N ALA A 47 -5.90 -6.73 -11.79
CA ALA A 47 -5.48 -5.33 -11.77
C ALA A 47 -6.56 -4.36 -12.28
N GLU A 48 -7.36 -4.78 -13.27
CA GLU A 48 -8.49 -4.02 -13.81
C GLU A 48 -9.57 -3.73 -12.73
N HIS A 49 -9.86 -4.68 -11.85
CA HIS A 49 -10.85 -4.55 -10.78
C HIS A 49 -10.33 -3.77 -9.56
N HIS A 50 -9.02 -3.54 -9.49
CA HIS A 50 -8.36 -2.91 -8.35
C HIS A 50 -7.70 -1.57 -8.69
N LYS A 51 -8.06 -0.92 -9.81
CA LYS A 51 -7.49 0.36 -10.25
C LYS A 51 -7.38 1.42 -9.14
N SER A 52 -8.46 1.67 -8.40
CA SER A 52 -8.46 2.66 -7.30
C SER A 52 -7.50 2.27 -6.16
N ARG A 53 -7.42 0.97 -5.85
CA ARG A 53 -6.53 0.44 -4.81
C ARG A 53 -5.06 0.51 -5.25
N LEU A 54 -4.77 0.17 -6.51
CA LEU A 54 -3.43 0.30 -7.09
C LEU A 54 -2.96 1.76 -7.11
N ALA A 55 -3.83 2.70 -7.49
CA ALA A 55 -3.51 4.13 -7.46
C ALA A 55 -3.20 4.62 -6.03
N MET A 56 -4.00 4.18 -5.05
CA MET A 56 -3.76 4.48 -3.64
C MET A 56 -2.43 3.89 -3.15
N LEU A 57 -2.16 2.61 -3.43
CA LEU A 57 -0.93 1.93 -3.00
C LEU A 57 0.31 2.56 -3.63
N THR A 58 0.23 2.92 -4.91
CA THR A 58 1.31 3.62 -5.63
C THR A 58 1.60 4.98 -4.99
N THR A 59 0.55 5.70 -4.57
CA THR A 59 0.70 6.98 -3.85
C THR A 59 1.42 6.79 -2.51
N ILE A 60 1.06 5.74 -1.75
CA ILE A 60 1.74 5.39 -0.49
C ILE A 60 3.21 5.05 -0.72
N VAL A 61 3.54 4.23 -1.73
CA VAL A 61 4.93 3.90 -2.08
C VAL A 61 5.73 5.17 -2.38
N ASN A 62 5.18 6.09 -3.16
CA ASN A 62 5.85 7.35 -3.50
C ASN A 62 6.04 8.26 -2.29
N LYS A 63 5.04 8.37 -1.40
CA LYS A 63 5.16 9.11 -0.14
C LYS A 63 6.24 8.52 0.77
N ALA A 64 6.22 7.21 0.97
CA ALA A 64 7.19 6.49 1.78
C ALA A 64 8.63 6.67 1.25
N ARG A 65 8.82 6.51 -0.07
CA ARG A 65 10.11 6.79 -0.74
C ARG A 65 10.58 8.22 -0.55
N LYS A 66 9.67 9.20 -0.60
CA LYS A 66 10.02 10.61 -0.37
C LYS A 66 10.53 10.81 1.06
N ARG A 67 9.87 10.21 2.06
CA ARG A 67 10.31 10.27 3.47
C ARG A 67 11.65 9.58 3.73
N LEU A 68 11.96 8.48 3.03
CA LEU A 68 13.25 7.78 3.17
C LEU A 68 14.44 8.49 2.54
N LYS A 69 14.18 9.44 1.63
CA LYS A 69 15.21 10.27 0.99
C LYS A 69 15.46 11.59 1.73
N GLN A 70 14.65 11.91 2.74
CA GLN A 70 14.79 13.08 3.60
C GLN A 70 15.67 12.74 4.81
#